data_AF-A0A9N9CU28-F1
#
_entry.id   AF-A0A9N9CU28-F1
#
_cell.length_a   1.000
_cell.length_b   1.000
_cell.length_c   1.000
_cell.angle_alpha   90.00
_cell.angle_beta   90.00
_cell.angle_gamma   90.00
#
_symmetry.space_group_name_H-M   'P 1'
#
loop_
_entity.id
_entity.type
_entity.pdbx_description
1 polymer ?
#
loop_
_entity_poly.entity_id
_entity_poly.type
_entity_poly.pdbx_seq_one_letter_code
_entity_poly.pdbx_strand_id
1 'polypeptide(L)'
;MSDQLQIAKRPKEPAKNGRNVRVKVNYLEVKFNFPPVKSYSFDISDARRKPLKKEERDEVMAAFLKSKSRKIIAAHYGSSLYSYKDILNGIRTKECKFVHKDCLGDSQNYIVKIKFSSVISLETTREFINGNPDLSWEDIQENLNVLNSYLNTKVHTILPHLNSKSKAIFPELPEKCFLSSGSEILSGFMQSIQSLYVNVDVCNALVIPEGNLIELLPKFLGRKNFGSKNLSEDEIYSLTRLLKGYKFYLTYDSRRKTIAKISSKSAYNIKFERNGKMVRVSDYYKETGTPLKYPMLPCVVVVKGQGRNQREDNFPIEVCILKFGQKIPQSSITTPMQKEMIKLTRINPNKLFKSLEIAKKEHYDHNNDEYLKSIGLKVADKFVELD
;
A
#
# COMPACT_ATOMS: atom_id res chain seq x y z
N MET A 1 7.13 -35.83 24.45
CA MET A 1 6.34 -35.97 23.22
C MET A 1 5.31 -34.86 23.26
N SER A 2 5.46 -33.85 22.41
CA SER A 2 4.46 -32.78 22.33
C SER A 2 3.31 -33.33 21.51
N ASP A 3 2.15 -33.55 22.13
CA ASP A 3 0.93 -33.92 21.40
C ASP A 3 0.63 -32.80 20.40
N GLN A 4 0.95 -33.03 19.12
CA GLN A 4 0.55 -32.14 18.04
C GLN A 4 -0.98 -32.19 17.96
N LEU A 5 -1.62 -31.05 18.19
CA LEU A 5 -3.05 -30.86 17.98
C LEU A 5 -3.39 -31.22 16.52
N GLN A 6 -4.02 -32.37 16.30
CA GLN A 6 -4.52 -32.77 14.99
C GLN A 6 -5.88 -32.10 14.74
N ILE A 7 -5.99 -31.37 13.63
CA ILE A 7 -7.26 -30.82 13.17
C ILE A 7 -8.15 -31.96 12.68
N ALA A 8 -9.37 -32.06 13.22
CA ALA A 8 -10.32 -33.08 12.81
C ALA A 8 -10.67 -32.97 11.32
N LYS A 9 -10.66 -34.10 10.61
CA LYS A 9 -11.03 -34.15 9.19
C LYS A 9 -12.54 -33.96 9.03
N ARG A 10 -12.95 -33.35 7.91
CA ARG A 10 -14.37 -33.27 7.54
C ARG A 10 -14.96 -34.68 7.42
N PRO A 11 -16.12 -34.97 8.03
CA PRO A 11 -16.82 -36.25 7.85
C PRO A 11 -17.11 -36.52 6.37
N LYS A 12 -17.11 -37.80 5.97
CA LYS A 12 -17.34 -38.20 4.56
C LYS A 12 -18.77 -37.91 4.10
N GLU A 13 -19.75 -38.01 5.00
CA GLU A 13 -21.14 -37.73 4.66
C GLU A 13 -21.44 -36.23 4.73
N PRO A 14 -22.06 -35.65 3.69
CA PRO A 14 -22.52 -34.27 3.75
C PRO A 14 -23.67 -34.13 4.76
N ALA A 15 -23.83 -32.93 5.30
CA ALA A 15 -24.98 -32.60 6.12
C ALA A 15 -26.28 -32.72 5.30
N LYS A 16 -27.33 -33.32 5.88
CA LYS A 16 -28.63 -33.55 5.23
C LYS A 16 -29.74 -32.64 5.75
N ASN A 17 -29.48 -31.85 6.79
CA ASN A 17 -30.47 -30.99 7.43
C ASN A 17 -30.58 -29.65 6.70
N GLY A 18 -31.81 -29.15 6.52
CA GLY A 18 -32.09 -27.84 5.94
C GLY A 18 -32.85 -27.92 4.61
N ARG A 19 -33.14 -26.75 4.04
CA ARG A 19 -33.68 -26.62 2.67
C ARG A 19 -32.52 -26.23 1.75
N ASN A 20 -32.44 -26.86 0.57
CA ASN A 20 -31.44 -26.49 -0.44
C ASN A 20 -31.76 -25.10 -0.97
N VAL A 21 -30.73 -24.24 -1.05
CA VAL A 21 -30.86 -22.87 -1.51
C VAL A 21 -29.66 -22.58 -2.38
N ARG A 22 -29.92 -22.30 -3.66
CA ARG A 22 -28.87 -21.89 -4.57
C ARG A 22 -28.28 -20.55 -4.16
N VAL A 23 -26.96 -20.53 -3.96
CA VAL A 23 -26.20 -19.34 -3.61
C VAL A 23 -25.12 -19.07 -4.64
N LYS A 24 -24.90 -17.79 -4.91
CA LYS A 24 -23.75 -17.30 -5.68
C LYS A 24 -22.66 -16.87 -4.70
N VAL A 25 -21.44 -17.30 -4.92
CA VAL A 25 -20.28 -16.97 -4.06
C VAL A 25 -19.25 -16.16 -4.83
N ASN A 26 -18.45 -15.36 -4.13
CA ASN A 26 -17.44 -14.48 -4.72
C ASN A 26 -16.12 -15.20 -5.07
N TYR A 27 -16.23 -16.46 -5.49
CA TYR A 27 -15.12 -17.31 -5.90
C TYR A 27 -15.19 -17.59 -7.40
N LEU A 28 -14.03 -17.56 -8.05
CA LEU A 28 -13.82 -17.91 -9.45
C LEU A 28 -12.93 -19.15 -9.51
N GLU A 29 -13.35 -20.17 -10.25
CA GLU A 29 -12.58 -21.41 -10.41
C GLU A 29 -11.25 -21.15 -11.14
N VAL A 30 -10.18 -21.83 -10.72
CA VAL A 30 -8.86 -21.74 -11.34
C VAL A 30 -8.51 -23.05 -12.04
N LYS A 31 -8.06 -22.95 -13.30
CA LYS A 31 -7.42 -24.05 -14.03
C LYS A 31 -5.92 -23.79 -14.09
N PHE A 32 -5.13 -24.76 -13.61
CA PHE A 32 -3.70 -24.58 -13.43
C PHE A 32 -2.92 -25.90 -13.52
N ASN A 33 -1.75 -25.85 -14.18
CA ASN A 33 -0.92 -27.03 -14.42
C ASN A 33 0.27 -27.16 -13.46
N PHE A 34 0.37 -26.27 -12.45
CA PHE A 34 1.39 -26.31 -11.39
C PHE A 34 2.84 -26.40 -11.88
N PRO A 35 3.27 -25.57 -12.85
CA PRO A 35 4.66 -25.58 -13.28
C PRO A 35 5.60 -25.20 -12.12
N PRO A 36 6.84 -25.72 -12.12
CA PRO A 36 7.86 -25.23 -11.21
C PRO A 36 8.20 -23.78 -11.54
N VAL A 37 8.55 -23.01 -10.52
CA VAL A 37 8.88 -21.58 -10.65
C VAL A 37 10.20 -21.28 -9.98
N LYS A 38 10.97 -20.37 -10.56
CA LYS A 38 12.27 -19.93 -10.02
C LYS A 38 12.05 -18.74 -9.10
N SER A 39 12.67 -18.79 -7.93
CA SER A 39 12.67 -17.73 -6.94
C SER A 39 13.99 -16.94 -7.00
N TYR A 40 13.90 -15.64 -6.80
CA TYR A 40 15.05 -14.73 -6.80
C TYR A 40 14.91 -13.70 -5.66
N SER A 41 16.03 -13.31 -5.05
CA SER A 41 16.07 -12.13 -4.18
C SER A 41 16.26 -10.86 -5.01
N PHE A 42 15.61 -9.77 -4.58
CA PHE A 42 15.67 -8.46 -5.21
C PHE A 42 16.05 -7.40 -4.18
N ASP A 43 17.26 -6.88 -4.32
CA ASP A 43 17.83 -5.86 -3.45
C ASP A 43 18.02 -4.54 -4.20
N ILE A 44 17.67 -3.43 -3.57
CA ILE A 44 17.87 -2.07 -4.12
C ILE A 44 18.63 -1.22 -3.11
N SER A 45 19.61 -0.48 -3.62
CA SER A 45 20.34 0.53 -2.85
C SER A 45 20.44 1.86 -3.60
N ASP A 46 20.65 2.95 -2.85
CA ASP A 46 20.92 4.27 -3.43
C ASP A 46 22.30 4.31 -4.13
N ALA A 47 22.62 5.42 -4.79
CA ALA A 47 23.92 5.61 -5.45
C ALA A 47 25.13 5.43 -4.52
N ARG A 48 24.94 5.52 -3.19
CA ARG A 48 25.96 5.31 -2.15
C ARG A 48 25.91 3.91 -1.53
N ARG A 49 25.19 2.97 -2.17
CA ARG A 49 25.01 1.59 -1.71
C ARG A 49 24.31 1.45 -0.35
N LYS A 50 23.55 2.47 0.08
CA LYS A 50 22.73 2.37 1.29
C LYS A 50 21.41 1.68 0.95
N PRO A 51 20.97 0.70 1.75
CA PRO A 51 19.69 0.03 1.52
C PRO A 51 18.54 1.03 1.64
N LEU A 52 17.57 0.92 0.73
CA LEU A 52 16.38 1.76 0.77
C LEU A 52 15.43 1.33 1.89
N LYS A 53 14.65 2.28 2.40
CA LYS A 53 13.52 1.96 3.29
C LYS A 53 12.47 1.16 2.51
N LYS A 54 11.76 0.27 3.21
CA LYS A 54 10.79 -0.67 2.63
C LYS A 54 9.86 -0.02 1.61
N GLU A 55 9.24 1.11 1.93
CA GLU A 55 8.23 1.71 1.05
C GLU A 55 8.84 2.34 -0.21
N GLU A 56 10.05 2.87 -0.14
CA GLU A 56 10.77 3.38 -1.32
C GLU A 56 11.29 2.22 -2.18
N ARG A 57 11.81 1.16 -1.55
CA ARG A 57 12.22 -0.04 -2.26
C ARG A 57 11.07 -0.64 -3.06
N ASP A 58 9.89 -0.76 -2.44
CA ASP A 58 8.71 -1.34 -3.08
C ASP A 58 8.25 -0.50 -4.30
N GLU A 59 8.31 0.83 -4.19
CA GLU A 59 8.01 1.79 -5.27
C GLU A 59 9.01 1.68 -6.44
N VAL A 60 10.31 1.70 -6.14
CA VAL A 60 11.38 1.57 -7.14
C VAL A 60 11.36 0.18 -7.80
N MET A 61 11.03 -0.87 -7.04
CA MET A 61 10.87 -2.23 -7.57
C MET A 61 9.72 -2.33 -8.57
N ALA A 62 8.55 -1.79 -8.23
CA ALA A 62 7.41 -1.76 -9.13
C ALA A 62 7.75 -0.99 -10.43
N ALA A 63 8.44 0.16 -10.31
CA ALA A 63 8.91 0.93 -11.46
C ALA A 63 9.94 0.16 -12.30
N PHE A 64 10.88 -0.55 -11.67
CA PHE A 64 11.87 -1.37 -12.35
C PHE A 64 11.18 -2.49 -13.15
N LEU A 65 10.28 -3.24 -12.53
CA LEU A 65 9.55 -4.32 -13.19
C LEU A 65 8.70 -3.80 -14.34
N LYS A 66 8.00 -2.67 -14.15
CA LYS A 66 7.24 -2.01 -15.23
C LYS A 66 8.13 -1.64 -16.42
N SER A 67 9.33 -1.11 -16.17
CA SER A 67 10.30 -0.76 -17.22
C SER A 67 10.89 -1.97 -17.96
N LYS A 68 10.93 -3.14 -17.31
CA LYS A 68 11.50 -4.39 -17.84
C LYS A 68 10.44 -5.40 -18.30
N SER A 69 9.15 -5.12 -18.11
CA SER A 69 8.01 -6.02 -18.38
C SER A 69 8.05 -6.69 -19.75
N ARG A 70 8.54 -5.99 -20.80
CA ARG A 70 8.69 -6.57 -22.14
C ARG A 70 9.77 -7.65 -22.27
N LYS A 71 10.73 -7.71 -21.34
CA LYS A 71 11.87 -8.66 -21.33
C LYS A 71 11.83 -9.62 -20.14
N ILE A 72 11.23 -9.22 -19.03
CA ILE A 72 11.20 -9.95 -17.76
C ILE A 72 9.75 -9.99 -17.27
N ILE A 73 9.14 -11.18 -17.30
CA ILE A 73 7.85 -11.45 -16.66
C ILE A 73 8.14 -12.14 -15.33
N ALA A 74 8.25 -11.34 -14.27
CA ALA A 74 8.50 -11.84 -12.92
C ALA A 74 7.50 -11.23 -11.93
N ALA A 75 6.73 -12.09 -11.28
CA ALA A 75 5.84 -11.71 -10.18
C ALA A 75 6.65 -11.30 -8.96
N HIS A 76 6.15 -10.37 -8.14
CA HIS A 76 6.85 -9.93 -6.94
C HIS A 76 6.03 -10.00 -5.66
N TYR A 77 6.73 -10.21 -4.55
CA TYR A 77 6.16 -10.15 -3.20
C TYR A 77 7.21 -9.68 -2.21
N GLY A 78 7.06 -8.45 -1.73
CA GLY A 78 8.12 -7.79 -0.96
C GLY A 78 9.42 -7.73 -1.76
N SER A 79 10.49 -8.34 -1.24
CA SER A 79 11.82 -8.39 -1.87
C SER A 79 12.08 -9.67 -2.68
N SER A 80 11.05 -10.49 -2.90
CA SER A 80 11.16 -11.72 -3.69
C SER A 80 10.59 -11.53 -5.09
N LEU A 81 11.22 -12.17 -6.07
CA LEU A 81 10.73 -12.31 -7.43
C LEU A 81 10.49 -13.78 -7.76
N TYR A 82 9.44 -14.05 -8.53
CA TYR A 82 9.08 -15.38 -9.01
C TYR A 82 8.89 -15.35 -10.52
N SER A 83 9.53 -16.27 -11.23
CA SER A 83 9.42 -16.37 -12.68
C SER A 83 9.42 -17.83 -13.13
N TYR A 84 8.60 -18.15 -14.13
CA TYR A 84 8.64 -19.45 -14.79
C TYR A 84 9.92 -19.61 -15.63
N LYS A 85 10.26 -18.57 -16.40
CA LYS A 85 11.50 -18.53 -17.21
C LYS A 85 12.70 -18.13 -16.37
N ASP A 86 13.89 -18.52 -16.81
CA ASP A 86 15.10 -17.98 -16.20
C ASP A 86 15.32 -16.52 -16.61
N ILE A 87 15.24 -15.60 -15.65
CA ILE A 87 15.43 -14.16 -15.89
C ILE A 87 16.89 -13.73 -15.83
N LEU A 88 17.80 -14.62 -15.39
CA LEU A 88 19.23 -14.36 -15.29
C LEU A 88 20.07 -15.09 -16.36
N ASN A 89 19.43 -15.83 -17.28
CA ASN A 89 20.07 -16.55 -18.38
C ASN A 89 21.27 -17.41 -17.91
N GLY A 90 21.09 -18.19 -16.83
CA GLY A 90 22.10 -19.07 -16.25
C GLY A 90 23.04 -18.40 -15.23
N ILE A 91 23.03 -17.08 -15.11
CA ILE A 91 23.88 -16.36 -14.15
C ILE A 91 23.26 -16.41 -12.75
N ARG A 92 24.08 -16.62 -11.71
CA ARG A 92 23.58 -16.66 -10.32
C ARG A 92 23.16 -15.30 -9.77
N THR A 93 23.78 -14.22 -10.23
CA THR A 93 23.54 -12.86 -9.73
C THR A 93 23.78 -11.82 -10.82
N LYS A 94 22.88 -10.84 -10.92
CA LYS A 94 23.00 -9.71 -11.85
C LYS A 94 22.81 -8.40 -11.11
N GLU A 95 23.72 -7.46 -11.34
CA GLU A 95 23.64 -6.10 -10.81
C GLU A 95 23.45 -5.12 -11.97
N CYS A 96 22.58 -4.13 -11.81
CA CYS A 96 22.36 -3.10 -12.83
C CYS A 96 22.00 -1.76 -12.20
N LYS A 97 22.30 -0.68 -12.92
CA LYS A 97 21.86 0.67 -12.57
C LYS A 97 20.44 0.89 -13.09
N PHE A 98 19.60 1.52 -12.28
CA PHE A 98 18.24 1.89 -12.63
C PHE A 98 17.98 3.34 -12.27
N VAL A 99 17.48 4.12 -13.23
CA VAL A 99 17.11 5.51 -13.01
C VAL A 99 15.60 5.59 -12.82
N HIS A 100 15.16 6.17 -11.71
CA HIS A 100 13.75 6.38 -11.42
C HIS A 100 13.53 7.73 -10.78
N LYS A 101 12.39 8.36 -11.11
CA LYS A 101 12.00 9.63 -10.52
C LYS A 101 11.55 9.43 -9.09
N ASP A 102 11.93 10.33 -8.20
CA ASP A 102 11.39 10.37 -6.85
C ASP A 102 10.00 11.03 -6.82
N CYS A 103 9.44 11.20 -5.63
CA CYS A 103 8.09 11.77 -5.45
C CYS A 103 7.92 13.24 -5.89
N LEU A 104 9.02 13.97 -6.18
CA LEU A 104 8.95 15.30 -6.78
C LEU A 104 9.16 15.28 -8.30
N GLY A 105 9.49 14.12 -8.86
CA GLY A 105 9.80 13.98 -10.28
C GLY A 105 11.29 14.06 -10.60
N ASP A 106 12.17 14.16 -9.60
CA ASP A 106 13.62 14.25 -9.79
C ASP A 106 14.25 12.87 -10.04
N SER A 107 15.11 12.77 -11.04
CA SER A 107 15.75 11.50 -11.42
C SER A 107 16.82 11.06 -10.41
N GLN A 108 16.62 9.87 -9.82
CA GLN A 108 17.55 9.23 -8.89
C GLN A 108 18.22 8.00 -9.51
N ASN A 109 19.48 7.75 -9.11
CA ASN A 109 20.25 6.57 -9.51
C ASN A 109 20.20 5.49 -8.43
N TYR A 110 19.69 4.32 -8.78
CA TYR A 110 19.60 3.15 -7.93
C TYR A 110 20.46 2.00 -8.45
N ILE A 111 20.97 1.18 -7.53
CA ILE A 111 21.67 -0.08 -7.84
C ILE A 111 20.74 -1.23 -7.47
N VAL A 112 20.34 -1.99 -8.49
CA VAL A 112 19.45 -3.15 -8.38
C VAL A 112 20.27 -4.44 -8.50
N LYS A 113 20.15 -5.32 -7.52
CA LYS A 113 20.80 -6.63 -7.49
C LYS A 113 19.76 -7.74 -7.43
N ILE A 114 19.82 -8.64 -8.39
CA ILE A 114 18.93 -9.82 -8.50
C ILE A 114 19.77 -11.08 -8.34
N LYS A 115 19.41 -11.97 -7.43
CA LYS A 115 20.14 -13.22 -7.17
C LYS A 115 19.19 -14.41 -7.24
N PHE A 116 19.57 -15.46 -7.96
CA PHE A 116 18.84 -16.73 -7.97
C PHE A 116 18.89 -17.37 -6.57
N SER A 117 17.72 -17.80 -6.09
CA SER A 117 17.54 -18.41 -4.77
C SER A 117 17.31 -19.91 -4.90
N SER A 118 16.16 -20.34 -5.44
CA SER A 118 15.78 -21.75 -5.53
C SER A 118 14.75 -22.00 -6.65
N VAL A 119 14.45 -23.28 -6.91
CA VAL A 119 13.26 -23.69 -7.68
C VAL A 119 12.20 -24.13 -6.69
N ILE A 120 10.98 -23.61 -6.83
CA ILE A 120 9.80 -23.93 -6.02
C ILE A 120 8.90 -24.85 -6.85
N SER A 121 8.54 -25.99 -6.28
CA SER A 121 7.56 -26.90 -6.87
C SER A 121 6.14 -26.50 -6.45
N LEU A 122 5.30 -26.14 -7.42
CA LEU A 122 3.91 -25.83 -7.13
C LEU A 122 3.05 -27.10 -7.01
N GLU A 123 3.56 -28.27 -7.39
CA GLU A 123 2.86 -29.57 -7.39
C GLU A 123 2.37 -29.97 -5.99
N THR A 124 3.10 -29.61 -4.94
CA THR A 124 2.69 -29.83 -3.54
C THR A 124 1.32 -29.22 -3.24
N THR A 125 0.94 -28.14 -3.93
CA THR A 125 -0.40 -27.55 -3.82
C THR A 125 -1.48 -28.48 -4.39
N ARG A 126 -1.19 -29.16 -5.52
CA ARG A 126 -2.10 -30.12 -6.13
C ARG A 126 -2.27 -31.34 -5.21
N GLU A 127 -1.18 -31.87 -4.68
CA GLU A 127 -1.18 -32.99 -3.74
C GLU A 127 -1.99 -32.67 -2.49
N PHE A 128 -1.80 -31.49 -1.90
CA PHE A 128 -2.57 -31.04 -0.75
C PHE A 128 -4.07 -30.96 -1.05
N ILE A 129 -4.44 -30.39 -2.20
CA ILE A 129 -5.86 -30.25 -2.60
C ILE A 129 -6.50 -31.61 -2.89
N ASN A 130 -5.72 -32.55 -3.42
CA ASN A 130 -6.15 -33.94 -3.60
C ASN A 130 -6.26 -34.71 -2.27
N GLY A 131 -5.94 -34.09 -1.14
CA GLY A 131 -6.12 -34.65 0.19
C GLY A 131 -4.96 -35.52 0.66
N ASN A 132 -3.72 -35.25 0.20
CA ASN A 132 -2.53 -35.92 0.72
C ASN A 132 -2.45 -35.73 2.25
N PRO A 133 -2.52 -36.81 3.05
CA PRO A 133 -2.56 -36.73 4.51
C PRO A 133 -1.24 -36.27 5.14
N ASP A 134 -0.13 -36.34 4.40
CA ASP A 134 1.20 -35.97 4.88
C ASP A 134 1.48 -34.46 4.71
N LEU A 135 0.60 -33.74 4.02
CA LEU A 135 0.71 -32.30 3.80
C LEU A 135 -0.22 -31.52 4.73
N SER A 136 0.34 -30.49 5.33
CA SER A 136 -0.36 -29.51 6.15
C SER A 136 -0.58 -28.20 5.39
N TRP A 137 -1.33 -27.27 6.01
CA TRP A 137 -1.51 -25.93 5.46
C TRP A 137 -0.18 -25.18 5.37
N GLU A 138 0.70 -25.39 6.34
CA GLU A 138 2.02 -24.79 6.45
C GLU A 138 2.89 -25.13 5.23
N ASP A 139 2.79 -26.35 4.73
CA ASP A 139 3.60 -26.85 3.60
C ASP A 139 3.28 -26.16 2.27
N ILE A 140 2.06 -25.61 2.12
CA ILE A 140 1.64 -24.91 0.91
C ILE A 140 1.67 -23.39 1.01
N GLN A 141 2.06 -22.82 2.16
CA GLN A 141 2.05 -21.36 2.35
C GLN A 141 2.97 -20.64 1.36
N GLU A 142 4.15 -21.19 1.08
CA GLU A 142 5.05 -20.61 0.08
C GLU A 142 4.41 -20.63 -1.30
N ASN A 143 3.81 -21.75 -1.71
CA ASN A 143 3.11 -21.87 -2.99
C ASN A 143 1.96 -20.87 -3.11
N LEU A 144 1.17 -20.69 -2.05
CA LEU A 144 0.10 -19.70 -2.03
C LEU A 144 0.63 -18.27 -2.09
N ASN A 145 1.76 -17.96 -1.44
CA ASN A 145 2.40 -16.66 -1.58
C ASN A 145 2.85 -16.43 -3.03
N VAL A 146 3.45 -17.42 -3.67
CA VAL A 146 3.85 -17.35 -5.09
C VAL A 146 2.63 -17.10 -5.97
N LEU A 147 1.57 -17.90 -5.84
CA LEU A 147 0.36 -17.76 -6.65
C LEU A 147 -0.32 -16.41 -6.44
N ASN A 148 -0.41 -15.93 -5.19
CA ASN A 148 -0.93 -14.59 -4.90
C ASN A 148 -0.02 -13.48 -5.43
N SER A 149 1.30 -13.71 -5.55
CA SER A 149 2.23 -12.77 -6.20
C SER A 149 1.91 -12.64 -7.67
N TYR A 150 1.73 -13.77 -8.37
CA TYR A 150 1.34 -13.78 -9.78
C TYR A 150 0.00 -13.08 -9.99
N LEU A 151 -0.97 -13.35 -9.11
CA LEU A 151 -2.31 -12.76 -9.17
C LEU A 151 -2.30 -11.23 -9.01
N ASN A 152 -1.43 -10.68 -8.16
CA ASN A 152 -1.50 -9.26 -7.78
C ASN A 152 -0.41 -8.38 -8.41
N THR A 153 0.60 -8.97 -9.06
CA THR A 153 1.73 -8.18 -9.59
C THR A 153 1.29 -7.16 -10.62
N LYS A 154 0.56 -7.57 -11.67
CA LYS A 154 0.14 -6.67 -12.74
C LYS A 154 -0.62 -5.49 -12.18
N VAL A 155 -1.68 -5.75 -11.42
CA VAL A 155 -2.55 -4.70 -10.86
C VAL A 155 -1.80 -3.76 -9.92
N HIS A 156 -0.83 -4.24 -9.13
CA HIS A 156 -0.02 -3.34 -8.30
C HIS A 156 0.94 -2.45 -9.08
N THR A 157 1.31 -2.81 -10.32
CA THR A 157 2.15 -1.93 -11.17
C THR A 157 1.37 -0.80 -11.84
N ILE A 158 0.03 -0.89 -11.85
CA ILE A 158 -0.85 0.06 -12.53
C ILE A 158 -1.79 0.80 -11.58
N LEU A 159 -2.17 0.23 -10.44
CA LEU A 159 -3.17 0.78 -9.53
C LEU A 159 -2.60 1.09 -8.14
N PRO A 160 -3.15 2.11 -7.44
CA PRO A 160 -2.75 2.44 -6.09
C PRO A 160 -2.99 1.27 -5.12
N HIS A 161 -2.05 1.06 -4.21
CA HIS A 161 -2.11 0.04 -3.19
C HIS A 161 -1.33 0.50 -1.96
N LEU A 162 -1.66 -0.06 -0.78
CA LEU A 162 -1.16 0.47 0.49
C LEU A 162 0.23 -0.07 0.88
N ASN A 163 0.61 -1.23 0.35
CA ASN A 163 1.97 -1.78 0.46
C ASN A 163 2.15 -2.95 -0.52
N SER A 164 3.40 -3.32 -0.82
CA SER A 164 3.74 -4.38 -1.80
C SER A 164 3.19 -5.79 -1.48
N LYS A 165 2.79 -6.05 -0.22
CA LYS A 165 2.19 -7.32 0.21
C LYS A 165 0.67 -7.23 0.32
N SER A 166 0.09 -6.08 -0.01
CA SER A 166 -1.36 -5.90 -0.02
C SER A 166 -1.98 -6.92 -0.97
N LYS A 167 -3.18 -7.40 -0.65
CA LYS A 167 -4.04 -8.10 -1.62
C LYS A 167 -5.08 -7.15 -2.22
N ALA A 168 -5.07 -5.91 -1.74
CA ALA A 168 -6.03 -4.87 -2.04
C ALA A 168 -5.43 -3.78 -2.92
N ILE A 169 -6.23 -3.36 -3.90
CA ILE A 169 -6.03 -2.21 -4.77
C ILE A 169 -7.11 -1.16 -4.48
N PHE A 170 -6.76 0.11 -4.64
CA PHE A 170 -7.65 1.25 -4.43
C PHE A 170 -7.65 2.13 -5.68
N PRO A 171 -8.42 1.77 -6.71
CA PRO A 171 -8.59 2.61 -7.91
C PRO A 171 -9.02 4.02 -7.52
N GLU A 172 -8.54 5.02 -8.27
CA GLU A 172 -8.91 6.41 -8.03
C GLU A 172 -10.40 6.61 -8.35
N LEU A 173 -11.11 7.25 -7.43
CA LEU A 173 -12.52 7.57 -7.59
C LEU A 173 -12.68 9.04 -7.95
N PRO A 174 -13.69 9.41 -8.77
CA PRO A 174 -13.95 10.80 -9.12
C PRO A 174 -14.13 11.71 -7.89
N GLU A 175 -14.73 11.16 -6.84
CA GLU A 175 -14.94 11.85 -5.57
C GLU A 175 -14.33 11.06 -4.42
N LYS A 176 -13.50 11.74 -3.62
CA LYS A 176 -12.93 11.20 -2.39
C LYS A 176 -13.96 11.23 -1.26
N CYS A 177 -14.03 10.15 -0.49
CA CYS A 177 -14.94 10.01 0.65
C CYS A 177 -14.21 10.35 1.95
N PHE A 178 -14.71 11.34 2.71
CA PHE A 178 -14.12 11.76 3.98
C PHE A 178 -15.06 11.48 5.15
N LEU A 179 -14.47 11.11 6.29
CA LEU A 179 -15.12 11.17 7.59
C LEU A 179 -15.22 12.61 8.07
N SER A 180 -16.10 12.87 9.03
CA SER A 180 -16.21 14.17 9.70
C SER A 180 -14.91 14.60 10.40
N SER A 181 -14.01 13.66 10.70
CA SER A 181 -12.67 13.92 11.25
C SER A 181 -11.63 14.35 10.20
N GLY A 182 -12.01 14.42 8.92
CA GLY A 182 -11.13 14.72 7.79
C GLY A 182 -10.27 13.55 7.31
N SER A 183 -10.39 12.37 7.92
CA SER A 183 -9.78 11.13 7.43
C SER A 183 -10.47 10.66 6.14
N GLU A 184 -9.75 9.98 5.26
CA GLU A 184 -10.27 9.52 3.96
C GLU A 184 -10.56 8.01 4.00
N ILE A 185 -11.70 7.61 3.43
CA ILE A 185 -12.02 6.20 3.14
C ILE A 185 -11.60 5.91 1.71
N LEU A 186 -10.60 5.06 1.56
CA LEU A 186 -10.28 4.44 0.27
C LEU A 186 -11.19 3.23 0.08
N SER A 187 -12.00 3.26 -0.97
CA SER A 187 -12.78 2.10 -1.42
C SER A 187 -12.02 1.38 -2.54
N GLY A 188 -12.05 0.06 -2.52
CA GLY A 188 -11.26 -0.71 -3.46
C GLY A 188 -11.69 -2.17 -3.51
N PHE A 189 -10.79 -3.00 -4.04
CA PHE A 189 -11.02 -4.41 -4.27
C PHE A 189 -9.84 -5.22 -3.76
N MET A 190 -10.11 -6.42 -3.25
CA MET A 190 -9.08 -7.38 -2.89
C MET A 190 -9.28 -8.70 -3.61
N GLN A 191 -8.18 -9.41 -3.87
CA GLN A 191 -8.22 -10.75 -4.42
C GLN A 191 -7.19 -11.69 -3.79
N SER A 192 -7.54 -12.97 -3.71
CA SER A 192 -6.60 -14.00 -3.27
C SER A 192 -6.93 -15.38 -3.79
N ILE A 193 -5.89 -16.20 -3.99
CA ILE A 193 -6.05 -17.63 -4.26
C ILE A 193 -6.22 -18.39 -2.95
N GLN A 194 -7.31 -19.16 -2.86
CA GLN A 194 -7.65 -20.09 -1.78
C GLN A 194 -8.12 -21.40 -2.41
N SER A 195 -7.43 -22.51 -2.16
CA SER A 195 -7.84 -23.85 -2.63
C SER A 195 -8.20 -23.93 -4.14
N LEU A 196 -7.41 -23.27 -5.00
CA LEU A 196 -7.64 -23.12 -6.45
C LEU A 196 -8.91 -22.35 -6.85
N TYR A 197 -9.36 -21.45 -5.99
CA TYR A 197 -10.30 -20.43 -6.38
C TYR A 197 -9.68 -19.05 -6.17
N VAL A 198 -9.94 -18.13 -7.09
CA VAL A 198 -9.72 -16.71 -6.85
C VAL A 198 -10.94 -16.18 -6.11
N ASN A 199 -10.76 -15.82 -4.85
CA ASN A 199 -11.71 -15.02 -4.11
C ASN A 199 -11.52 -13.55 -4.50
N VAL A 200 -12.60 -12.87 -4.85
CA VAL A 200 -12.62 -11.43 -5.16
C VAL A 200 -13.61 -10.75 -4.23
N ASP A 201 -13.21 -9.65 -3.59
CA ASP A 201 -14.09 -8.91 -2.69
C ASP A 201 -13.88 -7.40 -2.79
N VAL A 202 -14.85 -6.63 -2.28
CA VAL A 202 -14.68 -5.21 -2.03
C VAL A 202 -13.93 -5.01 -0.71
N CYS A 203 -13.17 -3.93 -0.60
CA CYS A 203 -12.50 -3.59 0.63
C CYS A 203 -12.47 -2.08 0.84
N ASN A 204 -12.32 -1.70 2.11
CA ASN A 204 -12.20 -0.30 2.50
C ASN A 204 -11.01 -0.13 3.43
N ALA A 205 -10.32 0.99 3.32
CA ALA A 205 -9.25 1.36 4.22
C ALA A 205 -9.40 2.81 4.68
N LEU A 206 -9.24 3.04 5.98
CA LEU A 206 -9.21 4.38 6.53
C LEU A 206 -7.77 4.90 6.55
N VAL A 207 -7.55 6.05 5.90
CA VAL A 207 -6.22 6.65 5.74
C VAL A 207 -6.22 8.13 6.10
N ILE A 208 -5.03 8.66 6.37
CA ILE A 208 -4.79 10.10 6.26
C ILE A 208 -4.74 10.46 4.78
N PRO A 209 -5.51 11.47 4.33
CA PRO A 209 -5.56 11.84 2.93
C PRO A 209 -4.22 12.34 2.40
N GLU A 210 -3.96 12.03 1.14
CA GLU A 210 -2.89 12.67 0.37
C GLU A 210 -3.30 14.08 -0.05
N GLY A 211 -2.33 15.00 -0.04
CA GLY A 211 -2.51 16.35 -0.55
C GLY A 211 -1.75 17.39 0.26
N ASN A 212 -1.83 18.64 -0.20
CA ASN A 212 -1.24 19.76 0.55
C ASN A 212 -2.01 19.96 1.86
N LEU A 213 -1.28 20.05 2.97
CA LEU A 213 -1.86 20.18 4.28
C LEU A 213 -2.73 21.44 4.42
N ILE A 214 -2.42 22.53 3.69
CA ILE A 214 -3.29 23.73 3.71
C ILE A 214 -4.68 23.46 3.11
N GLU A 215 -4.75 22.63 2.06
CA GLU A 215 -6.00 22.28 1.39
C GLU A 215 -6.83 21.25 2.19
N LEU A 216 -6.14 20.46 3.01
CA LEU A 216 -6.75 19.44 3.87
C LEU A 216 -7.18 19.99 5.23
N LEU A 217 -6.62 21.14 5.66
CA LEU A 217 -6.91 21.78 6.92
C LEU A 217 -8.43 22.00 7.17
N PRO A 218 -9.23 22.45 6.16
CA PRO A 218 -10.67 22.56 6.34
C PRO A 218 -11.38 21.26 6.70
N LYS A 219 -10.87 20.13 6.21
CA LYS A 219 -11.44 18.81 6.45
C LYS A 219 -11.14 18.32 7.86
N PHE A 220 -9.91 18.55 8.34
CA PHE A 220 -9.51 18.15 9.68
C PHE A 220 -10.17 18.98 10.79
N LEU A 221 -10.42 20.27 10.54
CA LEU A 221 -10.94 21.19 11.54
C LEU A 221 -12.44 21.53 11.36
N GLY A 222 -13.08 21.05 10.29
CA GLY A 222 -14.49 21.33 10.03
C GLY A 222 -14.81 22.79 9.72
N ARG A 223 -13.83 23.60 9.30
CA ARG A 223 -13.94 25.04 9.06
C ARG A 223 -13.38 25.42 7.69
N LYS A 224 -14.11 26.21 6.91
CA LYS A 224 -13.73 26.54 5.51
C LYS A 224 -12.66 27.63 5.37
N ASN A 225 -12.61 28.61 6.26
CA ASN A 225 -11.78 29.82 6.10
C ASN A 225 -10.76 29.98 7.24
N PHE A 226 -9.47 29.80 6.93
CA PHE A 226 -8.38 29.99 7.92
C PHE A 226 -7.81 31.41 7.96
N GLY A 227 -8.16 32.28 7.01
CA GLY A 227 -7.80 33.70 7.01
C GLY A 227 -6.32 33.98 7.28
N SER A 228 -6.02 35.19 7.77
CA SER A 228 -4.70 35.62 8.22
C SER A 228 -4.48 35.41 9.72
N LYS A 229 -5.27 34.56 10.38
CA LYS A 229 -5.19 34.31 11.83
C LYS A 229 -4.51 32.96 12.10
N ASN A 230 -3.83 32.86 13.23
CA ASN A 230 -3.28 31.59 13.71
C ASN A 230 -4.42 30.63 14.11
N LEU A 231 -4.10 29.35 14.23
CA LEU A 231 -5.00 28.35 14.81
C LEU A 231 -5.09 28.54 16.33
N SER A 232 -6.24 28.20 16.91
CA SER A 232 -6.42 28.12 18.36
C SER A 232 -5.62 26.98 18.96
N GLU A 233 -5.38 27.01 20.27
CA GLU A 233 -4.62 25.96 20.96
C GLU A 233 -5.30 24.59 20.83
N ASP A 234 -6.64 24.54 20.89
CA ASP A 234 -7.42 23.30 20.73
C ASP A 234 -7.32 22.72 19.31
N GLU A 235 -7.34 23.58 18.28
CA GLU A 235 -7.14 23.16 16.88
C GLU A 235 -5.72 22.61 16.68
N ILE A 236 -4.71 23.27 17.25
CA ILE A 236 -3.30 22.82 17.19
C ILE A 236 -3.13 21.48 17.91
N TYR A 237 -3.74 21.33 19.09
CA TYR A 237 -3.73 20.09 19.85
C TYR A 237 -4.39 18.95 19.07
N SER A 238 -5.58 19.20 18.51
CA SER A 238 -6.35 18.21 17.75
C SER A 238 -5.61 17.76 16.48
N LEU A 239 -5.05 18.71 15.71
CA LEU A 239 -4.22 18.40 14.55
C LEU A 239 -2.95 17.65 14.92
N THR A 240 -2.29 18.04 16.01
CA THR A 240 -1.10 17.33 16.50
C THR A 240 -1.44 15.89 16.83
N ARG A 241 -2.53 15.64 17.55
CA ARG A 241 -2.97 14.29 17.90
C ARG A 241 -3.32 13.46 16.67
N LEU A 242 -3.95 14.07 15.66
CA LEU A 242 -4.33 13.41 14.42
C LEU A 242 -3.14 13.10 13.51
N LEU A 243 -2.19 14.03 13.37
CA LEU A 243 -1.15 13.98 12.33
C LEU A 243 0.22 13.50 12.82
N LYS A 244 0.44 13.41 14.15
CA LYS A 244 1.71 12.93 14.69
C LYS A 244 2.04 11.52 14.20
N GLY A 245 3.28 11.34 13.76
CA GLY A 245 3.80 10.07 13.24
C GLY A 245 3.56 9.85 11.74
N TYR A 246 2.70 10.64 11.11
CA TYR A 246 2.50 10.59 9.67
C TYR A 246 3.64 11.25 8.91
N LYS A 247 3.87 10.75 7.70
CA LYS A 247 4.93 11.15 6.79
C LYS A 247 4.43 12.20 5.82
N PHE A 248 5.32 13.14 5.51
CA PHE A 248 5.10 14.18 4.52
C PHE A 248 6.40 14.44 3.76
N TYR A 249 6.29 15.16 2.65
CA TYR A 249 7.41 15.77 1.94
C TYR A 249 7.10 17.25 1.73
N LEU A 250 8.09 18.00 1.26
CA LEU A 250 7.93 19.43 1.02
C LEU A 250 7.66 19.65 -0.46
N THR A 251 6.96 20.74 -0.80
CA THR A 251 6.72 21.14 -2.20
C THR A 251 8.00 21.30 -3.04
N TYR A 252 9.15 21.42 -2.38
CA TYR A 252 10.47 21.61 -2.98
C TYR A 252 11.54 20.60 -2.50
N ASP A 253 11.19 19.63 -1.65
CA ASP A 253 12.12 18.57 -1.19
C ASP A 253 11.42 17.21 -0.99
N SER A 254 11.85 16.22 -1.79
CA SER A 254 11.29 14.87 -1.87
C SER A 254 11.61 14.01 -0.65
N ARG A 255 12.55 14.45 0.19
CA ARG A 255 12.95 13.70 1.39
C ARG A 255 11.81 13.62 2.39
N ARG A 256 11.36 12.39 2.61
CA ARG A 256 10.32 12.03 3.57
C ARG A 256 10.70 12.47 4.98
N LYS A 257 9.78 13.17 5.62
CA LYS A 257 9.86 13.65 7.01
C LYS A 257 8.68 13.10 7.79
N THR A 258 8.83 13.00 9.11
CA THR A 258 7.77 12.54 10.01
C THR A 258 7.31 13.70 10.88
N ILE A 259 5.98 13.91 10.94
CA ILE A 259 5.37 14.96 11.75
C ILE A 259 5.55 14.60 13.23
N ALA A 260 6.22 15.45 13.99
CA ALA A 260 6.34 15.31 15.44
C ALA A 260 5.20 16.01 16.17
N LYS A 261 4.86 17.22 15.73
CA LYS A 261 3.77 18.07 16.25
C LYS A 261 3.45 19.22 15.29
N ILE A 262 2.38 19.96 15.57
CA ILE A 262 2.11 21.28 15.00
C ILE A 262 2.61 22.33 16.01
N SER A 263 3.29 23.38 15.54
CA SER A 263 3.83 24.43 16.41
C SER A 263 2.70 25.28 17.03
N SER A 264 2.90 25.75 18.26
CA SER A 264 1.98 26.71 18.89
C SER A 264 2.09 28.12 18.27
N LYS A 265 3.28 28.48 17.80
CA LYS A 265 3.57 29.76 17.15
C LYS A 265 3.39 29.66 15.63
N SER A 266 3.04 30.78 15.01
CA SER A 266 2.96 30.91 13.55
C SER A 266 4.34 30.96 12.89
N ALA A 267 4.40 30.70 11.58
CA ALA A 267 5.63 30.86 10.79
C ALA A 267 6.22 32.28 10.87
N TYR A 268 5.38 33.30 11.06
CA TYR A 268 5.81 34.68 11.30
C TYR A 268 6.53 34.87 12.66
N ASN A 269 6.11 34.14 13.69
CA ASN A 269 6.62 34.30 15.05
C ASN A 269 7.77 33.34 15.39
N ILE A 270 7.95 32.26 14.63
CA ILE A 270 9.06 31.31 14.82
C ILE A 270 10.33 31.90 14.20
N LYS A 271 11.42 31.87 14.98
CA LYS A 271 12.76 32.24 14.52
C LYS A 271 13.70 31.05 14.62
N PHE A 272 14.67 30.97 13.72
CA PHE A 272 15.76 30.00 13.76
C PHE A 272 17.07 30.68 13.38
N GLU A 273 18.19 30.09 13.81
CA GLU A 273 19.52 30.60 13.50
C GLU A 273 19.93 30.19 12.08
N ARG A 274 20.36 31.16 11.27
CA ARG A 274 20.95 30.97 9.95
C ARG A 274 22.15 31.90 9.81
N ASN A 275 23.34 31.34 9.62
CA ASN A 275 24.60 32.08 9.46
C ASN A 275 24.86 33.09 10.61
N GLY A 276 24.63 32.68 11.86
CA GLY A 276 24.83 33.52 13.05
C GLY A 276 23.75 34.60 13.25
N LYS A 277 22.68 34.64 12.43
CA LYS A 277 21.56 35.57 12.56
C LYS A 277 20.26 34.83 12.84
N MET A 278 19.45 35.38 13.72
CA MET A 278 18.10 34.87 13.98
C MET A 278 17.13 35.40 12.92
N VAL A 279 16.63 34.51 12.07
CA VAL A 279 15.72 34.83 10.96
C VAL A 279 14.35 34.21 11.24
N ARG A 280 13.26 34.92 10.91
CA ARG A 280 11.90 34.34 11.01
C ARG A 280 11.68 33.33 9.90
N VAL A 281 10.85 32.31 10.15
CA VAL A 281 10.50 31.34 9.10
C VAL A 281 9.85 32.07 7.91
N SER A 282 8.92 32.99 8.15
CA SER A 282 8.30 33.78 7.06
C SER A 282 9.31 34.58 6.23
N ASP A 283 10.31 35.18 6.88
CA ASP A 283 11.30 36.03 6.22
C ASP A 283 12.26 35.19 5.38
N TYR A 284 12.65 34.01 5.89
CA TYR A 284 13.44 33.04 5.13
C TYR A 284 12.79 32.69 3.78
N TYR A 285 11.50 32.33 3.79
CA TYR A 285 10.77 31.98 2.56
C TYR A 285 10.60 33.18 1.61
N LYS A 286 10.43 34.38 2.16
CA LYS A 286 10.39 35.61 1.36
C LYS A 286 11.74 35.89 0.68
N GLU A 287 12.84 35.77 1.41
CA GLU A 287 14.21 35.98 0.91
C GLU A 287 14.63 34.93 -0.13
N THR A 288 14.15 33.69 0.00
CA THR A 288 14.46 32.60 -0.94
C THR A 288 13.55 32.58 -2.18
N GLY A 289 12.70 33.60 -2.37
CA GLY A 289 11.87 33.76 -3.55
C GLY A 289 10.56 32.96 -3.54
N THR A 290 10.14 32.45 -2.38
CA THR A 290 8.89 31.67 -2.21
C THR A 290 8.03 32.21 -1.06
N PRO A 291 7.56 33.47 -1.14
CA PRO A 291 6.84 34.11 -0.04
C PRO A 291 5.58 33.33 0.35
N LEU A 292 5.40 33.15 1.67
CA LEU A 292 4.27 32.46 2.27
C LEU A 292 2.96 33.24 2.05
N LYS A 293 1.90 32.54 1.61
CA LYS A 293 0.55 33.11 1.53
C LYS A 293 -0.11 33.12 2.91
N TYR A 294 0.26 32.18 3.79
CA TYR A 294 -0.33 32.01 5.11
C TYR A 294 0.72 32.08 6.25
N PRO A 295 1.49 33.18 6.37
CA PRO A 295 2.58 33.27 7.36
C PRO A 295 2.08 33.25 8.81
N MET A 296 0.79 33.51 9.03
CA MET A 296 0.17 33.48 10.36
C MET A 296 -0.30 32.10 10.80
N LEU A 297 -0.28 31.10 9.92
CA LEU A 297 -0.54 29.70 10.29
C LEU A 297 0.68 29.06 10.96
N PRO A 298 0.48 27.98 11.74
CA PRO A 298 1.57 27.28 12.39
C PRO A 298 2.39 26.46 11.38
N CYS A 299 3.51 25.95 11.89
CA CYS A 299 4.41 25.06 11.18
C CYS A 299 4.20 23.60 11.60
N VAL A 300 4.41 22.69 10.66
CA VAL A 300 4.69 21.29 10.93
C VAL A 300 6.11 21.19 11.50
N VAL A 301 6.25 20.54 12.65
CA VAL A 301 7.53 20.38 13.33
C VAL A 301 8.08 18.98 13.10
N VAL A 302 9.37 18.91 12.74
CA VAL A 302 10.15 17.68 12.67
C VAL A 302 11.23 17.73 13.75
N VAL A 303 11.27 16.71 14.59
CA VAL A 303 12.29 16.57 15.63
C VAL A 303 13.45 15.74 15.10
N LYS A 304 14.67 16.26 15.20
CA LYS A 304 15.93 15.58 14.87
C LYS A 304 16.81 15.46 16.11
N GLY A 305 17.65 14.42 16.16
CA GLY A 305 18.51 14.13 17.30
C GLY A 305 17.76 13.47 18.47
N GLN A 306 18.49 13.19 19.55
CA GLN A 306 17.95 12.60 20.78
C GLN A 306 18.58 13.29 22.01
N GLY A 307 17.83 13.33 23.12
CA GLY A 307 18.28 13.91 24.37
C GLY A 307 18.68 15.38 24.23
N ARG A 308 19.87 15.73 24.72
CA ARG A 308 20.38 17.13 24.72
C ARG A 308 20.68 17.70 23.34
N ASN A 309 20.77 16.86 22.30
CA ASN A 309 21.05 17.28 20.92
C ASN A 309 19.78 17.41 20.06
N GLN A 310 18.61 17.44 20.70
CA GLN A 310 17.33 17.56 20.01
C GLN A 310 17.20 18.93 19.34
N ARG A 311 16.84 18.94 18.05
CA ARG A 311 16.58 20.15 17.26
C ARG A 311 15.24 20.04 16.56
N GLU A 312 14.55 21.17 16.44
CA GLU A 312 13.24 21.26 15.79
C GLU A 312 13.37 22.01 14.48
N ASP A 313 13.08 21.32 13.37
CA ASP A 313 12.89 21.95 12.07
C ASP A 313 11.41 22.31 11.92
N ASN A 314 11.12 23.55 11.50
CA ASN A 314 9.77 24.09 11.40
C ASN A 314 9.45 24.37 9.93
N PHE A 315 8.42 23.71 9.39
CA PHE A 315 7.99 23.85 8.00
C PHE A 315 6.57 24.44 7.95
N PRO A 316 6.33 25.57 7.28
CA PRO A 316 4.99 26.13 7.13
C PRO A 316 4.00 25.09 6.58
N ILE A 317 2.76 25.10 7.08
CA ILE A 317 1.73 24.14 6.64
C ILE A 317 1.54 24.13 5.13
N GLU A 318 1.59 25.29 4.47
CA GLU A 318 1.34 25.43 3.02
C GLU A 318 2.41 24.79 2.12
N VAL A 319 3.57 24.44 2.66
CA VAL A 319 4.63 23.74 1.91
C VAL A 319 4.70 22.24 2.21
N CYS A 320 3.79 21.73 3.05
CA CYS A 320 3.80 20.34 3.50
C CYS A 320 2.77 19.50 2.71
N ILE A 321 3.22 18.43 2.06
CA ILE A 321 2.36 17.51 1.31
C ILE A 321 2.32 16.16 2.03
N LEU A 322 1.13 15.76 2.48
CA LEU A 322 0.88 14.46 3.08
C LEU A 322 0.95 13.38 1.99
N LYS A 323 1.63 12.27 2.28
CA LYS A 323 1.79 11.15 1.34
C LYS A 323 0.55 10.25 1.31
N PHE A 324 0.22 9.71 0.14
CA PHE A 324 -0.75 8.60 -0.01
C PHE A 324 -0.47 7.39 0.88
N GLY A 325 -1.56 6.68 1.20
CA GLY A 325 -1.53 5.30 1.66
C GLY A 325 -1.20 5.13 3.13
N GLN A 326 -1.32 6.19 3.92
CA GLN A 326 -1.01 6.17 5.33
C GLN A 326 -2.21 5.75 6.17
N LYS A 327 -2.33 4.43 6.39
CA LYS A 327 -3.42 3.83 7.18
C LYS A 327 -3.50 4.40 8.59
N ILE A 328 -4.72 4.66 9.04
CA ILE A 328 -5.01 4.91 10.46
C ILE A 328 -4.92 3.57 11.19
N PRO A 329 -4.08 3.44 12.25
CA PRO A 329 -4.00 2.21 13.03
C PRO A 329 -5.34 1.87 13.67
N GLN A 330 -5.67 0.58 13.77
CA GLN A 330 -6.91 0.12 14.40
C GLN A 330 -7.10 0.68 15.82
N SER A 331 -6.01 0.80 16.58
CA SER A 331 -6.00 1.37 17.93
C SER A 331 -6.34 2.87 17.99
N SER A 332 -6.24 3.57 16.87
CA SER A 332 -6.55 5.00 16.76
C SER A 332 -7.95 5.25 16.18
N ILE A 333 -8.67 4.21 15.75
CA ILE A 333 -10.04 4.34 15.24
C ILE A 333 -11.00 4.48 16.42
N THR A 334 -11.67 5.62 16.50
CA THR A 334 -12.67 5.90 17.54
C THR A 334 -14.03 5.30 17.17
N THR A 335 -14.90 5.08 18.16
CA THR A 335 -16.28 4.59 17.92
C THR A 335 -17.09 5.47 16.96
N PRO A 336 -17.04 6.82 17.04
CA PRO A 336 -17.68 7.69 16.04
C PRO A 336 -17.15 7.46 14.63
N MET A 337 -15.83 7.38 14.45
CA MET A 337 -15.20 7.11 13.15
C MET A 337 -15.64 5.76 12.59
N GLN A 338 -15.68 4.72 13.44
CA GLN A 338 -16.13 3.38 13.03
C GLN A 338 -17.60 3.38 12.60
N LYS A 339 -18.48 4.04 13.36
CA LYS A 339 -19.92 4.14 13.04
C LYS A 339 -20.14 4.86 11.71
N GLU A 340 -19.43 5.96 11.49
CA GLU A 340 -19.50 6.73 10.26
C GLU A 340 -18.96 5.92 9.07
N MET A 341 -17.80 5.26 9.24
CA MET A 341 -17.22 4.38 8.22
C MET A 341 -18.21 3.27 7.83
N ILE A 342 -18.80 2.54 8.79
CA ILE A 342 -19.82 1.50 8.51
C ILE A 342 -21.00 2.08 7.72
N LYS A 343 -21.49 3.26 8.10
CA LYS A 343 -22.61 3.91 7.42
C LYS A 343 -22.29 4.25 5.96
N LEU A 344 -21.07 4.70 5.70
CA LEU A 344 -20.60 5.11 4.37
C LEU A 344 -20.23 3.91 3.49
N THR A 345 -19.72 2.82 4.06
CA THR A 345 -19.24 1.65 3.30
C THR A 345 -20.26 0.52 3.18
N ARG A 346 -21.45 0.65 3.78
CA ARG A 346 -22.48 -0.39 3.69
C ARG A 346 -22.92 -0.61 2.23
N ILE A 347 -22.91 -1.87 1.79
CA ILE A 347 -23.29 -2.26 0.44
C ILE A 347 -24.25 -3.46 0.52
N ASN A 348 -25.27 -3.47 -0.33
CA ASN A 348 -26.19 -4.62 -0.41
C ASN A 348 -25.61 -5.70 -1.35
N PRO A 349 -26.01 -6.98 -1.23
CA PRO A 349 -25.43 -8.07 -2.02
C PRO A 349 -25.51 -7.87 -3.54
N ASN A 350 -26.62 -7.32 -4.04
CA ASN A 350 -26.78 -7.08 -5.48
C ASN A 350 -25.79 -6.02 -6.00
N LYS A 351 -25.57 -4.94 -5.25
CA LYS A 351 -24.57 -3.92 -5.58
C LYS A 351 -23.16 -4.47 -5.42
N LEU A 352 -22.92 -5.28 -4.38
CA LEU A 352 -21.65 -5.95 -4.15
C LEU A 352 -21.25 -6.76 -5.39
N PHE A 353 -22.09 -7.68 -5.85
CA PHE A 353 -21.77 -8.50 -7.03
C PHE A 353 -21.58 -7.65 -8.30
N LYS A 354 -22.32 -6.56 -8.48
CA LYS A 354 -22.06 -5.62 -9.59
C LYS A 354 -20.66 -5.01 -9.48
N SER A 355 -20.25 -4.59 -8.29
CA SER A 355 -18.89 -4.08 -8.04
C SER A 355 -17.82 -5.15 -8.29
N LEU A 356 -18.07 -6.42 -7.96
CA LEU A 356 -17.14 -7.50 -8.24
C LEU A 356 -17.00 -7.80 -9.75
N GLU A 357 -18.10 -7.72 -10.51
CA GLU A 357 -18.05 -7.84 -11.98
C GLU A 357 -17.24 -6.69 -12.60
N ILE A 358 -17.40 -5.46 -12.11
CA ILE A 358 -16.59 -4.30 -12.51
C ILE A 358 -15.12 -4.56 -12.19
N ALA A 359 -14.80 -5.00 -10.96
CA ALA A 359 -13.43 -5.29 -10.55
C ALA A 359 -12.76 -6.31 -11.47
N LYS A 360 -13.47 -7.40 -11.80
CA LYS A 360 -12.97 -8.44 -12.69
C LYS A 360 -12.70 -7.90 -14.10
N LYS A 361 -13.62 -7.10 -14.65
CA LYS A 361 -13.55 -6.61 -16.04
C LYS A 361 -12.58 -5.45 -16.22
N GLU A 362 -12.57 -4.49 -15.30
CA GLU A 362 -11.89 -3.20 -15.47
C GLU A 362 -10.54 -3.11 -14.74
N HIS A 363 -10.29 -3.99 -13.76
CA HIS A 363 -9.07 -3.92 -12.96
C HIS A 363 -8.24 -5.19 -13.02
N TYR A 364 -8.86 -6.36 -12.80
CA TYR A 364 -8.11 -7.61 -12.72
C TYR A 364 -7.80 -8.23 -14.09
N ASP A 365 -8.79 -8.30 -14.97
CA ASP A 365 -8.67 -8.80 -16.35
C ASP A 365 -7.80 -10.08 -16.44
N HIS A 366 -8.11 -11.06 -15.56
CA HIS A 366 -7.24 -12.21 -15.28
C HIS A 366 -6.79 -12.96 -16.54
N ASN A 367 -7.71 -13.14 -17.50
CA ASN A 367 -7.45 -13.91 -18.71
C ASN A 367 -6.58 -13.14 -19.73
N ASN A 368 -6.31 -11.84 -19.51
CA ASN A 368 -5.35 -11.04 -20.26
C ASN A 368 -4.09 -10.68 -19.45
N ASP A 369 -3.96 -11.18 -18.23
CA ASP A 369 -2.79 -10.99 -17.40
C ASP A 369 -1.59 -11.82 -17.91
N GLU A 370 -0.53 -11.14 -18.33
CA GLU A 370 0.70 -11.74 -18.85
C GLU A 370 1.46 -12.58 -17.80
N TYR A 371 1.35 -12.25 -16.51
CA TYR A 371 1.94 -13.01 -15.41
C TYR A 371 1.19 -14.32 -15.23
N LEU A 372 -0.15 -14.30 -15.21
CA LEU A 372 -0.96 -15.52 -15.10
C LEU A 372 -0.79 -16.43 -16.31
N LYS A 373 -0.78 -15.85 -17.53
CA LYS A 373 -0.48 -16.59 -18.76
C LYS A 373 0.89 -17.27 -18.71
N SER A 374 1.90 -16.63 -18.11
CA SER A 374 3.28 -17.16 -18.07
C SER A 374 3.42 -18.47 -17.30
N ILE A 375 2.52 -18.75 -16.36
CA ILE A 375 2.45 -20.00 -15.59
C ILE A 375 1.28 -20.88 -16.02
N GLY A 376 0.53 -20.49 -17.06
CA GLY A 376 -0.64 -21.24 -17.53
C GLY A 376 -1.82 -21.24 -16.54
N LEU A 377 -1.92 -20.23 -15.67
CA LEU A 377 -3.06 -20.06 -14.76
C LEU A 377 -4.21 -19.37 -15.48
N LYS A 378 -5.37 -20.03 -15.54
CA LYS A 378 -6.60 -19.48 -16.13
C LYS A 378 -7.67 -19.34 -15.05
N VAL A 379 -8.40 -18.23 -15.07
CA VAL A 379 -9.46 -17.95 -14.11
C VAL A 379 -10.80 -17.98 -14.84
N ALA A 380 -11.79 -18.63 -14.24
CA ALA A 380 -13.14 -18.70 -14.80
C ALA A 380 -13.78 -17.30 -14.88
N ASP A 381 -14.61 -17.08 -15.90
CA ASP A 381 -15.28 -15.81 -16.10
C ASP A 381 -16.53 -15.64 -15.22
N LYS A 382 -17.08 -16.72 -14.67
CA LYS A 382 -18.29 -16.67 -13.85
C LYS A 382 -17.98 -17.04 -12.41
N PHE A 383 -18.60 -16.30 -11.49
CA PHE A 383 -18.65 -16.65 -10.08
C PHE A 383 -19.35 -17.99 -9.89
N VAL A 384 -18.86 -18.77 -8.95
CA VAL A 384 -19.39 -20.10 -8.63
C VAL A 384 -20.80 -19.98 -8.05
N GLU A 385 -21.68 -20.89 -8.49
CA GLU A 385 -23.00 -21.12 -7.92
C GLU A 385 -23.03 -22.51 -7.29
N LEU A 386 -23.56 -22.61 -6.07
CA LEU A 386 -23.62 -23.83 -5.28
C LEU A 386 -25.04 -24.00 -4.73
N ASP A 387 -25.49 -25.23 -4.52
CA ASP A 387 -26.81 -25.57 -3.96
C ASP A 387 -26.77 -25.86 -2.46
#